data_AF-A0A7G8E332-F1
#
_entry.id   AF-A0A7G8E332-F1
#
_cell.length_a   1.000
_cell.length_b   1.000
_cell.length_c   1.000
_cell.angle_alpha   90.00
_cell.angle_beta   90.00
_cell.angle_gamma   90.00
#
_symmetry.space_group_name_H-M   'P 1'
#
loop_
_entity.id
_entity.type
_entity.pdbx_description
1 polymer ?
#
loop_
_entity_poly.entity_id
_entity_poly.type
_entity_poly.pdbx_seq_one_letter_code
_entity_poly.pdbx_strand_id
1 'polypeptide(L)'
;MAGTLQVYSYNRCSTCRKALAWLTERGIAHEVHDITLTPPSKEMLVAAHQSLGDRKLLFNTSGQSYRAMGAAVVKALSDDEALEALAADGKLIKRPFVEVNSYTYLTGFKPDLWESAFQG
;
A
#
# COMPACT_ATOMS: atom_id res chain seq x y z
N MET A 1 20.31 8.05 -6.43
CA MET A 1 20.37 6.65 -6.90
C MET A 1 19.00 6.34 -7.47
N ALA A 2 18.91 5.92 -8.73
CA ALA A 2 17.64 5.55 -9.34
C ALA A 2 17.14 4.26 -8.66
N GLY A 3 16.38 4.42 -7.58
CA GLY A 3 15.86 3.31 -6.80
C GLY A 3 14.78 2.59 -7.60
N THR A 4 14.88 1.27 -7.66
CA THR A 4 13.84 0.41 -8.22
C THR A 4 12.54 0.61 -7.43
N LEU A 5 11.41 0.79 -8.13
CA LEU A 5 10.09 1.01 -7.52
C LEU A 5 9.74 -0.12 -6.55
N GLN A 6 9.41 0.20 -5.31
CA GLN A 6 9.10 -0.81 -4.29
C GLN A 6 7.60 -1.13 -4.31
N VAL A 7 7.25 -2.38 -4.64
CA VAL A 7 5.87 -2.85 -4.77
C VAL A 7 5.59 -3.96 -3.75
N TYR A 8 4.83 -3.61 -2.72
CA TYR A 8 4.39 -4.53 -1.69
C TYR A 8 3.10 -5.20 -2.13
N SER A 9 3.18 -6.49 -2.42
CA SER A 9 2.12 -7.27 -3.03
C SER A 9 1.89 -8.60 -2.32
N TYR A 10 0.91 -9.37 -2.77
CA TYR A 10 0.67 -10.73 -2.30
C TYR A 10 0.31 -11.62 -3.49
N ASN A 11 0.93 -12.80 -3.59
CA ASN A 11 0.85 -13.62 -4.82
C ASN A 11 -0.59 -13.99 -5.22
N ARG A 12 -1.50 -14.17 -4.25
CA ARG A 12 -2.89 -14.57 -4.52
C ARG A 12 -3.81 -13.38 -4.80
N CYS A 13 -3.28 -12.16 -4.82
CA CYS A 13 -4.08 -10.96 -5.07
C CYS A 13 -4.20 -10.68 -6.57
N SER A 14 -5.40 -10.81 -7.12
CA SER A 14 -5.70 -10.47 -8.53
C SER A 14 -5.39 -9.00 -8.86
N THR A 15 -5.70 -8.09 -7.94
CA THR A 15 -5.42 -6.65 -8.06
C THR A 15 -3.92 -6.37 -8.14
N CYS A 16 -3.10 -7.09 -7.36
CA CYS A 16 -1.64 -6.98 -7.43
C CYS A 16 -1.11 -7.44 -8.79
N ARG A 17 -1.61 -8.55 -9.32
CA ARG A 17 -1.19 -9.04 -10.65
C ARG A 17 -1.49 -8.02 -11.75
N LYS A 18 -2.64 -7.34 -11.70
CA LYS A 18 -2.99 -6.27 -12.65
C LYS A 18 -2.03 -5.08 -12.55
N ALA A 19 -1.71 -4.66 -11.34
CA ALA A 19 -0.73 -3.61 -11.09
C ALA A 19 0.67 -3.93 -11.61
N LEU A 20 1.17 -5.14 -11.33
CA LEU A 20 2.48 -5.59 -11.80
C LEU A 20 2.54 -5.67 -13.33
N ALA A 21 1.47 -6.17 -13.96
CA ALA A 21 1.34 -6.18 -15.42
C ALA A 21 1.39 -4.75 -15.98
N TRP A 22 0.66 -3.81 -15.39
CA TRP A 22 0.65 -2.40 -15.81
C TRP A 22 2.04 -1.75 -15.74
N LEU A 23 2.84 -2.05 -14.71
CA LEU A 23 4.22 -1.57 -14.58
C LEU A 23 5.13 -2.18 -15.64
N THR A 24 5.00 -3.50 -15.84
CA THR A 24 5.78 -4.26 -16.81
C THR A 24 5.50 -3.77 -18.24
N GLU A 25 4.23 -3.55 -18.60
CA GLU A 25 3.80 -3.02 -19.90
C GLU A 25 4.38 -1.64 -20.20
N ARG A 26 4.64 -0.83 -19.17
CA ARG A 26 5.22 0.53 -19.28
C ARG A 26 6.74 0.55 -19.13
N GLY A 27 7.38 -0.61 -18.96
CA GLY A 27 8.83 -0.73 -18.79
C GLY A 27 9.34 -0.13 -17.48
N ILE A 28 8.48 0.00 -16.45
CA ILE A 28 8.86 0.56 -15.16
C ILE A 28 9.54 -0.53 -14.32
N ALA A 29 10.82 -0.34 -14.03
CA ALA A 29 11.59 -1.23 -13.17
C ALA A 29 11.03 -1.21 -11.73
N HIS A 30 10.69 -2.39 -11.21
CA HIS A 30 10.08 -2.53 -9.90
C HIS A 30 10.52 -3.83 -9.19
N GLU A 31 10.58 -3.75 -7.86
CA GLU A 31 10.87 -4.87 -6.96
C GLU A 31 9.61 -5.25 -6.20
N VAL A 32 9.33 -6.54 -6.13
CA VAL A 32 8.11 -7.05 -5.52
C VAL A 32 8.43 -7.66 -4.17
N HIS A 33 7.83 -7.11 -3.13
CA HIS A 33 7.94 -7.59 -1.75
C HIS A 33 6.63 -8.26 -1.32
N ASP A 34 6.71 -9.41 -0.65
CA ASP A 34 5.51 -10.02 -0.06
C ASP A 34 5.13 -9.25 1.20
N ILE A 35 4.02 -8.51 1.14
CA ILE A 35 3.57 -7.66 2.25
C ILE A 35 3.29 -8.45 3.54
N THR A 36 3.08 -9.76 3.45
CA THR A 36 2.82 -10.62 4.61
C THR A 36 4.09 -11.13 5.28
N LEU A 37 5.23 -11.09 4.58
CA LEU A 37 6.54 -11.47 5.10
C LEU A 37 7.37 -10.23 5.44
N THR A 38 7.34 -9.24 4.55
CA THR A 38 8.09 -7.99 4.63
C THR A 38 7.10 -6.82 4.46
N PRO A 39 6.34 -6.47 5.52
CA PRO A 39 5.45 -5.32 5.48
C PRO A 39 6.26 -4.00 5.37
N PRO A 40 5.67 -2.93 4.81
CA PRO A 40 6.21 -1.58 4.87
C PRO A 40 6.51 -1.15 6.32
N SER A 41 7.59 -0.40 6.50
CA SER A 41 7.96 0.14 7.82
C SER A 41 6.94 1.17 8.31
N LYS A 42 6.90 1.42 9.63
CA LYS A 42 6.08 2.50 10.22
C LYS A 42 6.37 3.84 9.55
N GLU A 43 7.63 4.14 9.26
CA GLU A 43 8.06 5.38 8.60
C GLU A 43 7.46 5.53 7.21
N MET A 44 7.49 4.45 6.39
CA MET A 44 6.86 4.46 5.07
C MET A 44 5.34 4.63 5.17
N LEU A 45 4.70 4.03 6.16
CA LEU A 45 3.27 4.16 6.39
C LEU A 45 2.89 5.57 6.84
N VAL A 46 3.71 6.22 7.67
CA VAL A 46 3.55 7.63 8.06
C VAL A 46 3.65 8.53 6.82
N ALA A 47 4.69 8.35 6.00
CA ALA A 47 4.86 9.13 4.76
C ALA A 47 3.70 8.89 3.78
N ALA A 48 3.24 7.65 3.64
CA ALA A 48 2.10 7.31 2.82
C ALA A 48 0.79 7.92 3.36
N HIS A 49 0.60 7.94 4.68
CA HIS A 49 -0.55 8.60 5.29
C HIS A 49 -0.58 10.10 4.97
N GLN A 50 0.56 10.77 5.09
CA GLN A 50 0.71 12.19 4.76
C GLN A 50 0.45 12.45 3.26
N SER A 51 0.94 11.57 2.38
CA SER A 51 0.75 11.65 0.93
C SER A 51 -0.71 11.43 0.50
N LEU A 52 -1.37 10.43 1.08
CA LEU A 52 -2.74 10.02 0.74
C LEU A 52 -3.82 10.90 1.40
N GLY A 53 -3.48 11.59 2.49
CA GLY A 53 -4.39 12.45 3.27
C GLY A 53 -5.44 11.71 4.11
N ASP A 54 -5.62 10.40 3.93
CA ASP A 54 -6.56 9.59 4.72
C ASP A 54 -5.97 8.20 5.03
N ARG A 55 -5.82 7.88 6.32
CA ARG A 55 -5.34 6.57 6.78
C ARG A 55 -6.21 5.41 6.30
N LYS A 56 -7.51 5.62 6.03
CA LYS A 56 -8.42 4.57 5.52
C LYS A 56 -7.96 4.00 4.19
N LEU A 57 -7.23 4.78 3.39
CA LEU A 57 -6.68 4.32 2.12
C LEU A 57 -5.56 3.28 2.32
N LEU A 58 -4.88 3.31 3.47
CA LEU A 58 -3.88 2.31 3.85
C LEU A 58 -4.52 1.00 4.31
N PHE A 59 -5.76 1.00 4.80
CA PHE A 59 -6.42 -0.21 5.30
C PHE A 59 -7.05 -1.04 4.19
N ASN A 60 -6.81 -2.35 4.26
CA ASN A 60 -7.52 -3.37 3.51
C ASN A 60 -8.90 -3.60 4.11
N THR A 61 -9.82 -2.66 3.90
CA THR A 61 -11.20 -2.72 4.41
C THR A 61 -11.99 -3.96 3.95
N SER A 62 -11.58 -4.57 2.84
CA SER A 62 -12.17 -5.82 2.32
C SER A 62 -11.52 -7.09 2.90
N GLY A 63 -10.41 -6.95 3.62
CA GLY A 63 -9.63 -8.07 4.16
C GLY A 63 -10.22 -8.68 5.43
N GLN A 64 -9.90 -9.95 5.67
CA GLN A 64 -10.33 -10.64 6.89
C GLN A 64 -9.71 -9.99 8.15
N SER A 65 -8.45 -9.58 8.13
CA SER A 65 -7.81 -8.90 9.29
C SER A 65 -8.56 -7.63 9.70
N TYR A 66 -9.01 -6.81 8.74
CA TYR A 66 -9.80 -5.60 9.04
C TYR A 66 -11.15 -5.94 9.65
N ARG A 67 -11.84 -6.96 9.10
CA ARG A 67 -13.11 -7.44 9.63
C ARG A 67 -12.98 -8.04 11.02
N ALA A 68 -11.88 -8.74 11.29
CA ALA A 68 -11.57 -9.32 12.59
C ALA A 68 -11.29 -8.26 13.66
N MET A 69 -10.59 -7.18 13.30
CA MET A 69 -10.39 -6.02 14.18
C MET A 69 -11.70 -5.27 14.44
N GLY A 70 -12.57 -5.21 13.42
CA GLY A 70 -13.87 -4.55 13.50
C GLY A 70 -13.78 -3.06 13.18
N ALA A 71 -14.73 -2.57 12.37
CA ALA A 71 -14.72 -1.19 11.88
C ALA A 71 -14.83 -0.14 12.99
N ALA A 72 -15.47 -0.46 14.12
CA ALA A 72 -15.58 0.44 15.27
C ALA A 72 -14.22 0.65 15.95
N VAL A 73 -13.45 -0.43 16.13
CA VAL A 73 -12.11 -0.38 16.74
C VAL A 73 -11.18 0.44 15.86
N VAL A 74 -11.11 0.16 14.55
CA VAL A 74 -10.25 0.90 13.61
C VAL A 74 -10.58 2.40 13.58
N LYS A 75 -11.85 2.77 13.73
CA LYS A 75 -12.27 4.18 13.81
C LYS A 75 -11.91 4.83 15.14
N ALA A 76 -11.86 4.07 16.23
CA ALA A 76 -11.48 4.57 17.55
C ALA A 76 -9.98 4.75 17.72
N LEU A 77 -9.14 4.01 16.95
CA LEU A 77 -7.69 4.19 16.95
C LEU A 77 -7.31 5.62 16.55
N SER A 78 -6.29 6.16 17.20
CA SER A 78 -5.56 7.33 16.71
C SER A 78 -4.81 7.03 15.40
N ASP A 79 -4.34 8.06 14.71
CA ASP A 79 -3.54 7.87 13.49
C ASP A 79 -2.27 7.07 13.78
N ASP A 80 -1.57 7.34 14.90
CA ASP A 80 -0.34 6.63 15.24
C ASP A 80 -0.60 5.16 15.58
N GLU A 81 -1.62 4.85 16.40
CA GLU A 81 -1.99 3.46 16.71
C GLU A 81 -2.43 2.69 15.47
N ALA A 82 -3.15 3.36 14.55
CA ALA A 82 -3.55 2.78 13.29
C ALA A 82 -2.34 2.42 12.41
N LEU A 83 -1.33 3.29 12.37
CA LEU A 83 -0.09 3.06 11.63
C LEU A 83 0.77 1.97 12.26
N GLU A 84 0.81 1.88 13.60
CA GLU A 84 1.45 0.78 14.31
C GLU A 84 0.78 -0.56 14.02
N ALA A 85 -0.56 -0.60 14.04
CA ALA A 85 -1.30 -1.81 13.71
C ALA A 85 -1.03 -2.27 12.27
N LEU A 86 -0.96 -1.33 11.33
CA LEU A 86 -0.61 -1.61 9.92
C LEU A 86 0.82 -2.16 9.79
N ALA A 87 1.79 -1.56 10.49
CA ALA A 87 3.18 -2.03 10.48
C ALA A 87 3.32 -3.43 11.12
N ALA A 88 2.51 -3.73 12.13
CA ALA A 88 2.53 -5.01 12.84
C ALA A 88 1.87 -6.16 12.04
N ASP A 89 0.79 -5.89 11.29
CA ASP A 89 0.15 -6.88 10.41
C ASP A 89 0.00 -6.34 8.99
N GLY A 90 0.93 -6.72 8.11
CA GLY A 90 0.88 -6.38 6.68
C GLY A 90 -0.39 -6.88 5.96
N LYS A 91 -1.16 -7.80 6.55
CA LYS A 91 -2.46 -8.20 5.98
C LYS A 91 -3.51 -7.11 6.11
N LEU A 92 -3.38 -6.22 7.10
CA LEU A 92 -4.22 -5.03 7.28
C LEU A 92 -3.93 -3.97 6.23
N ILE A 93 -2.76 -3.97 5.60
CA ILE A 93 -2.40 -2.99 4.59
C ILE A 93 -3.10 -3.31 3.27
N LYS A 94 -3.62 -2.27 2.62
CA LYS A 94 -4.25 -2.31 1.31
C LYS A 94 -3.21 -2.60 0.25
N ARG A 95 -3.54 -3.56 -0.62
CA ARG A 95 -2.61 -4.11 -1.62
C ARG A 95 -3.10 -3.85 -3.04
N PRO A 96 -2.18 -3.66 -4.01
CA PRO A 96 -0.75 -3.43 -3.81
C PRO A 96 -0.48 -2.10 -3.08
N PHE A 97 0.59 -2.03 -2.30
CA PHE A 97 1.13 -0.78 -1.75
C PHE A 97 2.41 -0.45 -2.51
N VAL A 98 2.53 0.76 -3.03
CA VAL A 98 3.65 1.16 -3.91
C VAL A 98 4.20 2.50 -3.45
N GLU A 99 5.51 2.56 -3.29
CA GLU A 99 6.25 3.80 -3.13
C GLU A 99 6.76 4.23 -4.50
N VAL A 100 6.17 5.28 -5.07
CA VAL A 100 6.54 5.83 -6.39
C VAL A 100 7.80 6.68 -6.29
N ASN A 101 7.86 7.52 -5.25
CA ASN A 101 9.01 8.34 -4.87
C ASN A 101 8.85 8.74 -3.40
N SER A 102 9.79 9.51 -2.85
CA SER A 102 9.80 9.92 -1.43
C SER A 102 8.52 10.62 -0.94
N TYR A 103 7.68 11.13 -1.85
CA TYR A 103 6.47 11.89 -1.52
C TYR A 103 5.18 11.25 -2.05
N THR A 104 5.28 10.25 -2.94
CA THR A 104 4.13 9.72 -3.67
C THR A 104 3.96 8.24 -3.39
N TYR A 105 2.81 7.90 -2.80
CA TYR A 105 2.46 6.53 -2.44
C TYR A 105 1.11 6.14 -3.06
N LEU A 106 1.00 4.90 -3.52
CA LEU A 106 -0.22 4.36 -4.11
C LEU A 106 -0.70 3.14 -3.33
N THR A 107 -2.01 3.03 -3.17
CA THR A 107 -2.67 1.89 -2.52
C THR A 107 -3.79 1.33 -3.36
N GLY A 108 -3.78 0.01 -3.55
CA GLY A 108 -4.64 -0.64 -4.52
C GLY A 108 -4.22 -0.35 -5.96
N PHE A 109 -4.99 -0.87 -6.91
CA PHE A 109 -4.77 -0.60 -8.33
C PHE A 109 -5.97 0.15 -8.89
N LYS A 110 -5.71 1.39 -9.33
CA LYS A 110 -6.63 2.22 -10.11
C LYS A 110 -5.81 2.85 -11.24
N PRO A 111 -6.01 2.45 -12.50
CA PRO A 111 -5.20 2.93 -13.62
C PRO A 111 -5.06 4.45 -13.67
N ASP A 112 -6.16 5.19 -13.52
CA ASP A 112 -6.16 6.66 -13.59
C ASP A 112 -5.25 7.32 -12.53
N LEU A 113 -5.26 6.78 -11.30
CA LEU A 113 -4.40 7.28 -10.21
C LEU A 113 -2.94 6.93 -10.44
N TRP A 114 -2.68 5.74 -10.99
CA TRP A 114 -1.34 5.29 -11.30
C TRP A 114 -0.76 6.13 -12.44
N GLU A 115 -1.52 6.35 -13.51
CA GLU A 115 -1.11 7.23 -14.61
C GLU A 115 -0.78 8.63 -14.10
N SER A 116 -1.65 9.23 -13.29
CA SER A 116 -1.39 10.56 -12.72
C SER A 116 -0.14 10.61 -11.84
N ALA A 117 0.13 9.55 -11.07
CA ALA A 117 1.30 9.48 -10.19
C ALA A 117 2.63 9.26 -10.95
N PHE A 118 2.58 8.65 -12.15
CA PHE A 118 3.76 8.41 -12.99
C PHE A 118 3.93 9.44 -14.12
N GLN A 119 2.99 10.38 -14.30
CA GLN A 119 3.08 11.49 -15.26
C GLN A 119 3.71 12.77 -14.69
N GLY A 120 4.03 12.79 -13.39
CA GLY A 120 4.63 13.92 -12.67
C GLY A 120 6.15 13.94 -12.70
#